data_AF-A0A937ATM1-F1
#
_entry.id   AF-A0A937ATM1-F1
#
_cell.length_a   1.000
_cell.length_b   1.000
_cell.length_c   1.000
_cell.angle_alpha   90.00
_cell.angle_beta   90.00
_cell.angle_gamma   90.00
#
_symmetry.space_group_name_H-M   'P 1'
#
loop_
_entity.id
_entity.type
_entity.pdbx_description
1 polymer ?
#
loop_
_entity_poly.entity_id
_entity_poly.type
_entity_poly.pdbx_seq_one_letter_code
_entity_poly.pdbx_strand_id
1 'polypeptide(L)'
;MSGDDLLFYTRLCSNAAAIDSLYQSLYSNHLMADALFEKLLLTLIHNHQQRSAALRKRDLDKASKGAWFLSNEIAGMSLYVDRFCGTLQQLPEKLSYLESLGVNFLHLMPVFESPAGESDGGYAVSDFRKVDIRFGTLEDLRTV
;
A
#
# COMPACT_ATOMS: atom_id res chain seq x y z
N MET A 1 -19.14 19.41 5.66
CA MET A 1 -18.00 18.48 5.42
C MET A 1 -17.07 18.61 6.62
N SER A 2 -16.62 17.50 7.21
CA SER A 2 -15.63 17.55 8.29
C SER A 2 -14.27 18.03 7.75
N GLY A 3 -13.33 18.42 8.62
CA GLY A 3 -12.02 18.94 8.18
C GLY A 3 -11.23 17.95 7.31
N ASP A 4 -11.31 16.66 7.62
CA ASP A 4 -10.63 15.60 6.86
C ASP A 4 -11.25 15.40 5.46
N ASP A 5 -12.58 15.42 5.37
CA ASP A 5 -13.29 15.28 4.10
C ASP A 5 -12.99 16.45 3.17
N LEU A 6 -12.83 17.66 3.73
CA LEU A 6 -12.46 18.84 2.97
C LEU A 6 -11.05 18.70 2.38
N LEU A 7 -10.08 18.20 3.16
CA LEU A 7 -8.72 17.99 2.68
C LEU A 7 -8.64 16.94 1.56
N PHE A 8 -9.38 15.83 1.68
CA PHE A 8 -9.47 14.87 0.59
C PHE A 8 -10.11 15.47 -0.67
N TYR A 9 -11.23 16.18 -0.52
CA TYR A 9 -11.88 16.87 -1.62
C TYR A 9 -10.94 17.84 -2.33
N THR A 10 -10.22 18.69 -1.58
CA THR A 10 -9.23 19.61 -2.14
C THR A 10 -8.15 18.87 -2.92
N ARG A 11 -7.61 17.76 -2.39
CA ARG A 11 -6.60 16.95 -3.09
C ARG A 11 -7.15 16.32 -4.36
N LEU A 12 -8.37 15.77 -4.31
CA LEU A 12 -9.00 15.15 -5.47
C LEU A 12 -9.23 16.19 -6.56
N CYS A 13 -9.83 17.35 -6.24
CA CYS A 13 -10.06 18.42 -7.20
C CYS A 13 -8.74 18.98 -7.78
N SER A 14 -7.71 19.16 -6.95
CA SER A 14 -6.41 19.68 -7.41
C SER A 14 -5.71 18.75 -8.39
N ASN A 15 -6.00 17.44 -8.34
CA ASN A 15 -5.40 16.43 -9.22
C ASN A 15 -6.36 15.89 -10.29
N ALA A 16 -7.63 16.30 -10.28
CA ALA A 16 -8.67 15.73 -11.14
C ALA A 16 -8.32 15.84 -12.63
N ALA A 17 -7.83 17.00 -13.08
CA ALA A 17 -7.45 17.21 -14.47
C ALA A 17 -6.30 16.30 -14.92
N ALA A 18 -5.32 16.04 -14.04
CA ALA A 18 -4.22 15.13 -14.34
C ALA A 18 -4.70 13.67 -14.38
N ILE A 19 -5.53 13.27 -13.42
CA ILE A 19 -6.11 11.92 -13.37
C ILE A 19 -6.97 11.65 -14.62
N ASP A 20 -7.84 12.59 -14.99
CA ASP A 20 -8.68 12.50 -16.18
C ASP A 20 -7.84 12.43 -17.46
N SER A 21 -6.93 13.38 -17.67
CA SER A 21 -6.08 13.42 -18.86
C SER A 21 -5.27 12.13 -19.04
N LEU A 22 -4.65 11.62 -17.97
CA LEU A 22 -3.90 10.37 -18.01
C LEU A 22 -4.81 9.17 -18.31
N TYR A 23 -5.99 9.10 -17.68
CA TYR A 23 -6.95 8.03 -17.93
C TYR A 23 -7.42 8.03 -19.39
N GLN A 24 -7.86 9.19 -19.89
CA GLN A 24 -8.36 9.33 -21.25
C GLN A 24 -7.27 9.07 -22.30
N SER A 25 -6.00 9.40 -22.00
CA SER A 25 -4.88 9.09 -22.90
C SER A 25 -4.72 7.59 -23.18
N LEU A 26 -5.15 6.74 -22.24
CA LEU A 26 -5.06 5.28 -22.35
C LEU A 26 -6.38 4.63 -22.78
N TYR A 27 -7.50 5.13 -22.27
CA TYR A 27 -8.78 4.41 -22.31
C TYR A 27 -9.88 5.09 -23.11
N SER A 28 -9.66 6.28 -23.67
CA SER A 28 -10.70 7.05 -24.39
C SER A 28 -11.43 6.28 -25.50
N ASN A 29 -10.76 5.31 -26.14
CA ASN A 29 -11.35 4.48 -27.20
C ASN A 29 -12.15 3.28 -26.68
N HIS A 30 -12.17 3.03 -25.36
CA HIS A 30 -12.89 1.92 -24.77
C HIS A 30 -14.37 2.27 -24.61
N LEU A 31 -15.28 1.39 -25.04
CA LEU A 31 -16.73 1.64 -25.02
C LEU A 31 -17.30 1.94 -23.63
N MET A 32 -16.61 1.51 -22.57
CA MET A 32 -17.00 1.76 -21.18
C MET A 32 -16.08 2.74 -20.45
N ALA A 33 -15.27 3.52 -21.16
CA ALA A 33 -14.27 4.42 -20.56
C ALA A 33 -14.87 5.31 -19.48
N ASP A 34 -15.94 6.04 -19.80
CA ASP A 34 -16.57 6.97 -18.87
C ASP A 34 -17.18 6.26 -17.66
N ALA A 35 -17.88 5.15 -17.87
CA ALA A 35 -18.49 4.37 -16.79
C ALA A 35 -17.43 3.76 -15.85
N LEU A 36 -16.29 3.32 -16.39
CA LEU A 36 -15.17 2.79 -15.60
C LEU A 36 -14.41 3.91 -14.89
N PHE A 37 -14.31 5.09 -15.48
CA PHE A 37 -13.75 6.28 -14.85
C PHE A 37 -14.60 6.75 -13.67
N GLU A 38 -15.92 6.79 -13.83
CA GLU A 38 -16.84 7.08 -12.72
C GLU A 38 -16.66 6.05 -11.59
N LYS A 39 -16.59 4.75 -11.93
CA LYS A 39 -16.33 3.69 -10.95
C LYS A 39 -14.99 3.88 -10.23
N LEU A 40 -13.95 4.32 -10.93
CA LEU A 40 -12.65 4.66 -10.32
C LEU A 40 -12.83 5.77 -9.28
N LEU A 41 -13.49 6.88 -9.64
CA LEU A 41 -13.72 8.01 -8.72
C LEU A 41 -14.51 7.59 -7.48
N LEU A 42 -15.60 6.83 -7.66
CA LEU A 42 -16.39 6.28 -6.55
C LEU A 42 -15.55 5.36 -5.66
N THR A 43 -14.68 4.54 -6.26
CA THR A 43 -13.77 3.66 -5.52
C THR A 43 -12.77 4.47 -4.68
N LEU A 44 -12.22 5.56 -5.21
CA LEU A 44 -11.30 6.46 -4.46
C LEU A 44 -12.00 7.08 -3.25
N ILE A 45 -13.22 7.60 -3.44
CA ILE A 45 -14.03 8.22 -2.36
C ILE A 45 -14.35 7.18 -1.29
N HIS A 46 -14.84 6.00 -1.68
CA HIS A 46 -15.19 4.93 -0.76
C HIS A 46 -13.98 4.49 0.08
N ASN A 47 -12.83 4.25 -0.56
CA ASN A 47 -11.63 3.82 0.16
C ASN A 47 -11.06 4.93 1.07
N HIS A 48 -11.24 6.20 0.72
CA HIS A 48 -10.90 7.30 1.63
C HIS A 48 -11.77 7.26 2.90
N GLN A 49 -13.07 7.04 2.75
CA GLN A 49 -14.00 6.93 3.89
C GLN A 49 -13.65 5.75 4.82
N GLN A 50 -13.17 4.64 4.25
CA GLN A 50 -12.75 3.45 5.01
C GLN A 50 -11.33 3.55 5.59
N ARG A 51 -10.55 4.56 5.20
CA ARG A 51 -9.18 4.75 5.69
C ARG A 51 -9.16 5.08 7.18
N SER A 52 -8.42 4.30 7.97
CA SER A 52 -8.35 4.47 9.43
C SER A 52 -7.79 5.83 9.84
N ALA A 53 -8.20 6.32 11.02
CA ALA A 53 -7.73 7.59 11.57
C ALA A 53 -6.20 7.65 11.71
N ALA A 54 -5.56 6.54 12.11
CA ALA A 54 -4.11 6.45 12.21
C ALA A 54 -3.41 6.68 10.86
N LEU A 55 -3.94 6.12 9.77
CA LEU A 55 -3.40 6.31 8.42
C LEU A 55 -3.67 7.71 7.88
N ARG A 56 -4.83 8.31 8.18
CA ARG A 56 -5.12 9.72 7.83
C ARG A 56 -4.17 10.69 8.52
N LYS A 57 -3.88 10.47 9.81
CA LYS A 57 -2.85 11.23 10.54
C LYS A 57 -1.49 11.12 9.86
N ARG A 58 -1.08 9.90 9.48
CA ARG A 58 0.18 9.65 8.77
C ARG A 58 0.25 10.38 7.42
N ASP A 59 -0.88 10.53 6.72
CA ASP A 59 -0.93 11.29 5.46
C ASP A 59 -0.62 12.79 5.69
N LEU A 60 -1.14 13.37 6.78
CA LEU A 60 -0.84 14.76 7.18
C LEU A 60 0.63 14.92 7.57
N ASP A 61 1.16 14.00 8.38
CA ASP A 61 2.55 14.01 8.85
C ASP A 61 3.53 13.88 7.68
N LYS A 62 3.21 13.07 6.66
CA LYS A 62 4.05 12.94 5.47
C LYS A 62 3.94 14.14 4.54
N ALA A 63 2.73 14.70 4.39
CA ALA A 63 2.51 15.88 3.55
C ALA A 63 3.28 17.11 4.08
N SER A 64 3.34 17.30 5.41
CA SER A 64 4.08 18.41 6.02
C SER A 64 5.61 18.29 5.88
N LYS A 65 6.13 17.07 5.74
CA LYS A 65 7.57 16.78 5.56
C LYS A 65 8.05 16.88 4.11
N GLY A 66 7.15 17.00 3.13
CA GLY A 66 7.51 17.08 1.71
C GLY A 66 8.22 15.82 1.20
N ALA A 67 9.44 15.95 0.69
CA ALA A 67 10.25 14.85 0.14
C ALA A 67 10.90 13.97 1.22
N TRP A 68 10.11 13.50 2.20
CA TRP A 68 10.57 12.70 3.34
C TRP A 68 11.34 11.44 2.93
N PHE A 69 11.01 10.87 1.77
CA PHE A 69 11.65 9.68 1.20
C PHE A 69 13.08 9.91 0.69
N LEU A 70 13.56 11.16 0.65
CA LEU A 70 14.95 11.51 0.34
C LEU A 70 15.82 11.71 1.59
N SER A 71 15.27 11.51 2.79
CA SER A 71 16.02 11.67 4.03
C SER A 71 17.18 10.66 4.12
N ASN A 72 18.36 11.14 4.49
CA ASN A 72 19.53 10.31 4.79
C ASN A 72 19.37 9.51 6.10
N GLU A 73 18.30 9.76 6.86
CA GLU A 73 17.93 8.96 8.03
C GLU A 73 17.24 7.64 7.64
N ILE A 74 16.82 7.47 6.39
CA ILE A 74 16.17 6.23 5.93
C ILE A 74 17.22 5.16 5.69
N ALA A 75 17.12 4.06 6.44
CA ALA A 75 17.88 2.84 6.23
C ALA A 75 16.90 1.69 5.94
N GLY A 76 16.83 1.30 4.67
CA GLY A 76 15.90 0.29 4.18
C GLY A 76 16.50 -1.12 4.15
N MET A 77 15.68 -2.13 4.43
CA MET A 77 16.04 -3.54 4.30
C MET A 77 14.94 -4.31 3.55
N SER A 78 15.35 -5.17 2.61
CA SER A 78 14.45 -6.13 1.96
C SER A 78 14.65 -7.53 2.55
N LEU A 79 13.57 -8.27 2.78
CA LEU A 79 13.64 -9.62 3.36
C LEU A 79 12.49 -10.53 2.94
N TYR A 80 12.77 -11.82 2.89
CA TYR A 80 11.77 -12.89 2.78
C TYR A 80 11.28 -13.27 4.19
N VAL A 81 9.97 -13.22 4.43
CA VAL A 81 9.36 -13.49 5.74
C VAL A 81 9.67 -14.92 6.21
N ASP A 82 9.51 -15.92 5.35
CA ASP A 82 9.79 -17.33 5.62
C ASP A 82 11.26 -17.58 5.99
N ARG A 83 12.19 -16.87 5.35
CA ARG A 83 13.63 -17.04 5.59
C ARG A 83 14.13 -16.28 6.81
N PHE A 84 13.54 -15.12 7.08
CA PHE A 84 13.99 -14.24 8.16
C PHE A 84 13.40 -14.61 9.52
N CYS A 85 12.09 -14.87 9.55
CA CYS A 85 11.37 -15.11 10.80
C CYS A 85 10.32 -16.22 10.71
N GLY A 86 10.15 -16.88 9.57
CA GLY A 86 9.17 -17.96 9.38
C GLY A 86 7.80 -17.45 8.97
N THR A 87 7.12 -16.72 9.85
CA THR A 87 5.76 -16.20 9.59
C THR A 87 5.63 -14.72 9.94
N LEU A 88 4.54 -14.08 9.48
CA LEU A 88 4.24 -12.69 9.81
C LEU A 88 4.04 -12.51 11.32
N GLN A 89 3.44 -13.49 12.01
CA GLN A 89 3.24 -13.45 13.46
C GLN A 89 4.55 -13.37 14.25
N GLN A 90 5.65 -13.91 13.69
CA GLN A 90 6.97 -13.92 14.33
C GLN A 90 7.81 -12.68 13.98
N LEU A 91 7.38 -11.87 13.01
CA LEU A 91 8.10 -10.67 12.60
C LEU A 91 8.25 -9.63 13.72
N PRO A 92 7.24 -9.36 14.58
CA PRO A 92 7.37 -8.44 15.71
C PRO A 92 8.54 -8.79 16.66
N GLU A 93 8.85 -10.07 16.83
CA GLU A 93 9.95 -10.55 17.67
C GLU A 93 11.33 -10.13 17.13
N LYS A 94 11.42 -9.75 15.84
CA LYS A 94 12.65 -9.30 15.19
C LYS A 94 12.79 -7.77 15.17
N LEU A 95 11.79 -7.01 15.60
CA LEU A 95 11.82 -5.54 15.53
C LEU A 95 12.98 -4.95 16.34
N SER A 96 13.26 -5.47 17.55
CA SER A 96 14.40 -4.98 18.34
C SER A 96 15.75 -5.21 17.65
N TYR A 97 15.90 -6.30 16.90
CA TYR A 97 17.10 -6.53 16.09
C TYR A 97 17.20 -5.49 14.96
N LEU A 98 16.11 -5.28 14.22
CA LEU A 98 16.07 -4.31 13.12
C LEU A 98 16.33 -2.87 13.60
N GLU A 99 15.76 -2.48 14.74
CA GLU A 99 16.01 -1.20 15.39
C GLU A 99 17.48 -1.04 15.80
N SER A 100 18.09 -2.07 16.40
CA SER A 100 19.52 -2.04 16.76
C SER A 100 20.46 -1.97 15.54
N LEU A 101 20.03 -2.52 14.41
CA LEU A 101 20.72 -2.37 13.12
C LEU A 101 20.53 -0.97 12.51
N GLY A 102 19.57 -0.20 13.02
CA GLY A 102 19.20 1.13 12.50
C GLY A 102 18.20 1.10 11.34
N VAL A 103 17.60 -0.05 11.04
CA VAL A 103 16.62 -0.20 9.95
C VAL A 103 15.29 0.42 10.35
N ASN A 104 14.74 1.29 9.50
CA ASN A 104 13.45 1.97 9.73
C ASN A 104 12.49 1.92 8.52
N PHE A 105 12.86 1.18 7.49
CA PHE A 105 12.02 0.89 6.34
C PHE A 105 12.18 -0.58 5.93
N LEU A 106 11.08 -1.33 5.94
CA LEU A 106 11.07 -2.74 5.56
C LEU A 106 10.33 -2.94 4.25
N HIS A 107 10.97 -3.66 3.34
CA HIS A 107 10.36 -4.22 2.15
C HIS A 107 10.24 -5.73 2.34
N LEU A 108 9.02 -6.18 2.61
CA LEU A 108 8.72 -7.61 2.65
C LEU A 108 8.57 -8.11 1.21
N MET A 109 9.33 -9.16 0.87
CA MET A 109 9.16 -9.89 -0.39
C MET A 109 7.73 -10.45 -0.48
N PRO A 110 7.22 -10.81 -1.69
CA PRO A 110 5.80 -11.09 -1.91
C PRO A 110 5.18 -12.06 -0.89
N VAL A 111 4.13 -11.59 -0.20
CA VAL A 111 3.41 -12.35 0.85
C VAL A 111 2.01 -12.81 0.44
N PHE A 112 1.55 -12.44 -0.75
CA PHE A 112 0.22 -12.81 -1.26
C PHE A 112 0.22 -14.19 -1.89
N GLU A 113 -0.96 -14.79 -1.99
CA GLU A 113 -1.13 -16.11 -2.59
C GLU A 113 -0.52 -16.17 -3.99
N SER A 114 0.18 -17.26 -4.25
CA SER A 114 0.83 -17.57 -5.53
C SER A 114 0.69 -19.07 -5.82
N PRO A 115 0.90 -19.53 -7.07
CA PRO A 115 0.83 -20.95 -7.41
C PRO A 115 1.76 -21.80 -6.54
N ALA A 116 1.35 -23.02 -6.25
CA ALA A 116 2.22 -23.97 -5.57
C ALA A 116 3.41 -24.37 -6.47
N GLY A 117 4.60 -24.51 -5.87
CA GLY A 117 5.83 -24.86 -6.60
C GLY A 117 6.45 -23.63 -7.27
N GLU A 118 6.41 -23.58 -8.59
CA GLU A 118 7.03 -22.51 -9.38
C GLU A 118 6.15 -21.26 -9.38
N SER A 119 6.50 -20.29 -8.53
CA SER A 119 5.77 -19.02 -8.38
C SER A 119 6.61 -17.78 -8.64
N ASP A 120 7.78 -17.95 -9.26
CA ASP A 120 8.78 -16.87 -9.42
C ASP A 120 9.08 -16.19 -8.07
N GLY A 121 9.35 -16.99 -7.04
CA GLY A 121 9.59 -16.48 -5.68
C GLY A 121 8.41 -15.71 -5.05
N GLY A 122 7.17 -15.99 -5.48
CA GLY A 122 5.95 -15.33 -5.03
C GLY A 122 5.49 -14.16 -5.90
N TYR A 123 6.22 -13.80 -6.96
CA TYR A 123 5.82 -12.73 -7.88
C TYR A 123 4.69 -13.13 -8.84
N ALA A 124 4.46 -14.43 -9.05
CA ALA A 124 3.28 -14.92 -9.75
C ALA A 124 2.04 -14.87 -8.83
N VAL A 125 1.47 -13.68 -8.63
CA VAL A 125 0.35 -13.49 -7.68
C VAL A 125 -0.95 -14.10 -8.21
N SER A 126 -1.58 -14.97 -7.40
CA SER A 126 -2.90 -15.55 -7.64
C SER A 126 -4.04 -14.70 -7.06
N ASP A 127 -3.83 -14.11 -5.87
CA ASP A 127 -4.83 -13.23 -5.24
C ASP A 127 -4.15 -12.09 -4.47
N PHE A 128 -4.32 -10.85 -4.95
CA PHE A 128 -3.80 -9.63 -4.31
C PHE A 128 -4.47 -9.28 -2.98
N ARG A 129 -5.50 -10.00 -2.56
CA ARG A 129 -6.26 -9.75 -1.32
C ARG A 129 -6.07 -10.83 -0.27
N LYS A 130 -5.39 -11.92 -0.60
CA LYS A 130 -5.21 -13.07 0.29
C LYS A 130 -3.73 -13.32 0.54
N VAL A 131 -3.35 -13.27 1.81
CA VAL A 131 -1.99 -13.65 2.25
C VAL A 131 -1.83 -15.15 2.05
N ASP A 132 -0.67 -15.56 1.55
CA ASP A 132 -0.34 -16.96 1.39
C ASP A 132 -0.29 -17.65 2.75
N ILE A 133 -0.94 -18.81 2.86
CA ILE A 133 -1.05 -19.57 4.10
C ILE A 133 0.31 -19.90 4.74
N ARG A 134 1.38 -19.94 3.93
CA ARG A 134 2.76 -20.12 4.42
C ARG A 134 3.21 -18.99 5.35
N PHE A 135 2.71 -17.77 5.16
CA PHE A 135 3.10 -16.60 5.94
C PHE A 135 2.09 -16.26 7.05
N GLY A 136 0.85 -16.73 6.93
CA GLY A 136 -0.23 -16.52 7.90
C GLY A 136 -1.51 -16.00 7.25
N THR A 137 -2.13 -15.02 7.88
CA THR A 137 -3.41 -14.43 7.47
C THR A 137 -3.28 -12.94 7.13
N LEU A 138 -4.33 -12.38 6.53
CA LEU A 138 -4.40 -10.92 6.31
C LEU A 138 -4.40 -10.13 7.63
N GLU A 139 -4.91 -10.71 8.71
CA GLU A 139 -4.90 -10.04 10.01
C GLU A 139 -3.49 -10.01 10.59
N ASP A 140 -2.71 -11.09 10.44
CA ASP A 140 -1.30 -11.11 10.83
C ASP A 140 -0.51 -10.02 10.10
N LEU A 141 -0.78 -9.81 8.79
CA LEU A 141 -0.18 -8.72 8.01
C LEU A 141 -0.58 -7.31 8.50
N ARG A 142 -1.76 -7.15 9.12
CA ARG A 142 -2.21 -5.86 9.66
C ARG A 142 -1.61 -5.54 11.02
N THR A 143 -1.18 -6.57 11.76
CA THR A 143 -0.59 -6.43 13.10
C THR A 143 0.92 -6.23 13.09
N VAL A 144 1.58 -6.41 11.94
CA VAL A 144 3.02 -6.14 11.76
C VAL A 144 3.33 -4.70 11.36
#